data_AF-A0A1G9JNZ5-F1
#
_entry.id   AF-A0A1G9JNZ5-F1
#
_cell.length_a   1.000
_cell.length_b   1.000
_cell.length_c   1.000
_cell.angle_alpha   90.00
_cell.angle_beta   90.00
_cell.angle_gamma   90.00
#
_symmetry.space_group_name_H-M   'P 1'
#
loop_
_entity.id
_entity.type
_entity.pdbx_description
1 polymer ?
#
loop_
_entity_poly.entity_id
_entity_poly.type
_entity_poly.pdbx_seq_one_letter_code
_entity_poly.pdbx_strand_id
1 'polypeptide(L)'
;MNTMPRRTQDTSGLPASAGASRDFVAVDDSGEFSYHRSEQDLLTAFEYAGEAACIIDRSGSAYRLALDSNRHLILGPALGPVEFHWLRHAWLDAQNAHPEAHRLRRFYPVTRDEVVSGLFETLALERGTEPAAGAWSLDIDGLASRASNIQEIDRRLARQDRLQQARVKDPFGHIYRPARHPKHRYLPAAGGSILYIEIPAQAAAH
;
A
#
# COMPACT_ATOMS: atom_id res chain seq x y z
N MET A 1 -13.74 -55.43 10.80
CA MET A 1 -13.18 -54.14 11.26
C MET A 1 -12.77 -53.36 10.02
N ASN A 2 -13.54 -52.33 9.67
CA ASN A 2 -13.29 -51.47 8.51
C ASN A 2 -12.41 -50.29 8.94
N THR A 3 -11.21 -50.19 8.39
CA THR A 3 -10.35 -49.01 8.54
C THR A 3 -10.33 -48.28 7.20
N MET A 4 -11.06 -47.17 7.13
CA MET A 4 -11.04 -46.24 5.99
C MET A 4 -9.63 -45.69 5.79
N PRO A 5 -9.08 -45.67 4.56
CA PRO A 5 -7.87 -44.92 4.29
C PRO A 5 -8.19 -43.42 4.28
N ARG A 6 -7.46 -42.68 5.10
CA ARG A 6 -7.45 -41.22 5.20
C ARG A 6 -7.07 -40.63 3.84
N ARG A 7 -7.96 -39.82 3.25
CA ARG A 7 -7.68 -39.03 2.04
C ARG A 7 -6.42 -38.19 2.26
N THR A 8 -5.31 -38.62 1.69
CA THR A 8 -4.19 -37.77 1.32
C THR A 8 -4.69 -36.84 0.23
N GLN A 9 -4.76 -35.53 0.51
CA GLN A 9 -4.99 -34.53 -0.54
C GLN A 9 -3.76 -34.49 -1.42
N ASP A 10 -3.94 -35.04 -2.61
CA ASP A 10 -3.00 -35.08 -3.71
C ASP A 10 -2.72 -33.64 -4.19
N THR A 11 -1.48 -33.18 -4.04
CA THR A 11 -1.02 -31.87 -4.54
C THR A 11 -0.47 -31.95 -5.96
N SER A 12 -0.66 -33.07 -6.67
CA SER A 12 -0.40 -33.18 -8.11
C SER A 12 -1.39 -32.35 -8.92
N GLY A 13 -1.16 -31.04 -8.97
CA GLY A 13 -1.97 -30.09 -9.74
C GLY A 13 -1.61 -28.62 -9.55
N LEU A 14 -0.41 -28.28 -9.05
CA LEU A 14 0.02 -26.89 -8.95
C LEU A 14 0.15 -26.29 -10.37
N PRO A 15 -0.66 -25.28 -10.75
CA PRO A 15 -0.41 -24.57 -12.00
C PRO A 15 0.95 -23.88 -11.92
N ALA A 16 1.61 -23.81 -13.08
CA ALA A 16 2.94 -23.26 -13.26
C ALA A 16 3.12 -21.91 -12.56
N SER A 17 4.29 -21.74 -11.92
CA SER A 17 4.78 -20.47 -11.40
C SER A 17 4.56 -19.37 -12.45
N ALA A 18 3.66 -18.44 -12.14
CA ALA A 18 3.19 -17.45 -13.09
C ALA A 18 4.28 -16.40 -13.30
N GLY A 19 4.96 -16.51 -14.45
CA GLY A 19 5.91 -15.54 -14.96
C GLY A 19 5.29 -14.15 -15.12
N ALA A 20 5.65 -13.27 -14.21
CA ALA A 20 5.79 -11.81 -14.26
C ALA A 20 6.12 -11.43 -12.82
N SER A 21 7.00 -10.47 -12.56
CA SER A 21 7.30 -10.01 -11.20
C SER A 21 6.00 -9.53 -10.53
N ARG A 22 5.32 -10.42 -9.80
CA ARG A 22 4.13 -10.12 -9.02
C ARG A 22 4.60 -9.50 -7.72
N ASP A 23 4.25 -8.24 -7.54
CA ASP A 23 4.31 -7.58 -6.26
C ASP A 23 3.08 -7.96 -5.42
N PHE A 24 3.23 -7.83 -4.11
CA PHE A 24 2.25 -8.22 -3.11
C PHE A 24 2.11 -7.12 -2.07
N VAL A 25 0.92 -7.02 -1.51
CA VAL A 25 0.68 -6.27 -0.29
C VAL A 25 0.30 -7.26 0.80
N ALA A 26 0.96 -7.18 1.96
CA ALA A 26 0.63 -7.98 3.11
C ALA A 26 0.00 -7.10 4.19
N VAL A 27 -1.01 -7.65 4.86
CA VAL A 27 -1.62 -7.11 6.08
C VAL A 27 -1.23 -8.06 7.20
N ASP A 28 -0.48 -7.57 8.17
CA ASP A 28 -0.11 -8.37 9.33
C ASP A 28 -1.25 -8.49 10.36
N ASP A 29 -1.00 -9.22 11.44
CA ASP A 29 -1.98 -9.43 12.52
C ASP A 29 -2.28 -8.17 13.34
N SER A 30 -1.42 -7.15 13.28
CA SER A 30 -1.64 -5.83 13.85
C SER A 30 -2.49 -4.91 12.95
N GLY A 31 -2.66 -5.31 11.69
CA GLY A 31 -3.35 -4.53 10.66
C GLY A 31 -2.44 -3.57 9.88
N GLU A 32 -1.11 -3.69 10.02
CA GLU A 32 -0.15 -2.89 9.27
C GLU A 32 -0.02 -3.41 7.84
N PHE A 33 0.04 -2.48 6.89
CA PHE A 33 0.16 -2.77 5.46
C PHE A 33 1.61 -2.62 5.00
N SER A 34 2.15 -3.66 4.37
CA SER A 34 3.50 -3.66 3.81
C SER A 34 3.50 -4.07 2.34
N TYR A 35 4.35 -3.41 1.54
CA TYR A 35 4.50 -3.69 0.10
C TYR A 35 5.77 -4.49 -0.17
N HIS A 36 5.63 -5.53 -1.00
CA HIS A 36 6.68 -6.47 -1.36
C HIS A 36 6.75 -6.59 -2.88
N ARG A 37 7.92 -6.33 -3.48
CA ARG A 37 8.09 -6.34 -4.96
C ARG A 37 8.14 -7.74 -5.57
N SER A 38 8.23 -8.77 -4.74
CA SER A 38 8.33 -10.17 -5.17
C SER A 38 7.83 -11.09 -4.06
N GLU A 39 7.52 -12.33 -4.43
CA GLU A 39 7.20 -13.39 -3.46
C GLU A 39 8.38 -13.68 -2.53
N GLN A 40 9.62 -13.61 -3.02
CA GLN A 40 10.80 -13.82 -2.19
C GLN A 40 10.95 -12.73 -1.13
N ASP A 41 10.76 -11.47 -1.50
CA ASP A 41 10.80 -10.34 -0.56
C ASP A 41 9.71 -10.51 0.51
N LEU A 42 8.51 -10.94 0.10
CA LEU A 42 7.40 -11.25 1.00
C LEU A 42 7.75 -12.37 1.99
N LEU A 43 8.23 -13.52 1.51
CA LEU A 43 8.56 -14.66 2.36
C LEU A 43 9.74 -14.39 3.30
N THR A 44 10.61 -13.43 2.95
CA THR A 44 11.72 -12.99 3.83
C THR A 44 11.22 -12.06 4.95
N ALA A 45 10.06 -11.43 4.79
CA ALA A 45 9.51 -10.47 5.75
C ALA A 45 8.74 -11.13 6.91
N PHE A 46 8.42 -12.43 6.82
CA PHE A 46 7.61 -13.15 7.80
C PHE A 46 8.35 -14.38 8.33
N GLU A 47 8.19 -14.64 9.63
CA GLU A 47 8.75 -15.80 10.31
C GLU A 47 7.76 -16.97 10.38
N TYR A 48 6.46 -16.67 10.56
CA TYR A 48 5.43 -17.70 10.75
C TYR A 48 4.22 -17.52 9.83
N ALA A 49 3.57 -18.64 9.49
CA ALA A 49 2.41 -18.65 8.60
C ALA A 49 1.19 -17.83 9.11
N GLY A 50 1.12 -17.59 10.42
CA GLY A 50 0.02 -16.85 11.05
C GLY A 50 0.24 -15.34 11.18
N GLU A 51 1.43 -14.83 10.88
CA GLU A 51 1.75 -13.41 11.04
C GLU A 51 1.06 -12.52 9.99
N ALA A 52 0.85 -13.05 8.78
CA ALA A 52 0.10 -12.35 7.74
C ALA A 52 -1.39 -12.70 7.82
N ALA A 53 -2.22 -11.75 8.24
CA ALA A 53 -3.67 -11.88 8.23
C ALA A 53 -4.23 -12.04 6.80
N CYS A 54 -3.65 -11.32 5.83
CA CYS A 54 -4.01 -11.41 4.42
C CYS A 54 -2.83 -10.97 3.53
N ILE A 55 -2.64 -11.65 2.40
CA ILE A 55 -1.73 -11.23 1.33
C ILE A 55 -2.55 -11.00 0.06
N ILE A 56 -2.27 -9.94 -0.67
CA ILE A 56 -3.04 -9.51 -1.83
C ILE A 56 -2.09 -9.29 -3.00
N ASP A 57 -2.45 -9.76 -4.20
CA ASP A 57 -1.74 -9.43 -5.43
C ASP A 57 -2.43 -8.30 -6.22
N ARG A 58 -1.83 -7.84 -7.32
CA ARG A 58 -2.42 -6.78 -8.17
C ARG A 58 -3.76 -7.13 -8.81
N SER A 59 -4.11 -8.42 -8.91
CA SER A 59 -5.44 -8.83 -9.40
C SER A 59 -6.53 -8.71 -8.32
N GLY A 60 -6.14 -8.38 -7.09
CA GLY A 60 -7.02 -8.40 -5.93
C GLY A 60 -7.28 -9.82 -5.42
N SER A 61 -6.45 -10.80 -5.79
CA SER A 61 -6.54 -12.15 -5.26
C SER A 61 -5.91 -12.20 -3.88
N ALA A 62 -6.61 -12.82 -2.93
CA ALA A 62 -6.17 -13.03 -1.57
C ALA A 62 -5.41 -14.35 -1.43
N TYR A 63 -4.38 -14.33 -0.60
CA TYR A 63 -3.47 -15.42 -0.30
C TYR A 63 -3.23 -15.48 1.21
N ARG A 64 -2.66 -16.60 1.66
CA ARG A 64 -2.14 -16.78 3.02
C ARG A 64 -0.78 -17.44 2.95
N LEU A 65 0.03 -17.22 3.97
CA LEU A 65 1.24 -18.00 4.16
C LEU A 65 0.88 -19.42 4.63
N ALA A 66 1.69 -20.38 4.22
CA ALA A 66 1.56 -21.78 4.61
C ALA A 66 2.96 -22.39 4.82
N LEU A 67 2.99 -23.56 5.46
CA LEU A 67 4.19 -24.39 5.52
C LEU A 67 4.08 -25.51 4.50
N ASP A 68 5.15 -25.72 3.73
CA ASP A 68 5.27 -26.89 2.86
C ASP A 68 5.51 -28.18 3.68
N SER A 69 5.65 -29.32 3.00
CA SER A 69 5.94 -30.60 3.65
C SER A 69 7.27 -30.63 4.43
N ASN A 70 8.20 -29.73 4.08
CA ASN A 70 9.51 -29.59 4.71
C ASN A 70 9.53 -28.49 5.79
N ARG A 71 8.37 -27.91 6.12
CA ARG A 71 8.21 -26.78 7.06
C ARG A 71 8.88 -25.49 6.61
N HIS A 72 9.04 -25.29 5.31
CA HIS A 72 9.41 -24.00 4.76
C HIS A 72 8.17 -23.14 4.55
N LEU A 73 8.32 -21.85 4.83
CA LEU A 73 7.29 -20.86 4.57
C LEU A 73 7.12 -20.66 3.06
N ILE A 74 5.88 -20.77 2.59
CA ILE A 74 5.50 -20.60 1.19
C ILE A 74 4.27 -19.70 1.09
N LEU A 75 4.07 -19.10 -0.08
CA LEU A 75 2.79 -18.49 -0.42
C LEU A 75 1.80 -19.61 -0.78
N GLY A 76 0.70 -19.70 -0.04
CA GLY A 76 -0.36 -20.67 -0.30
C GLY A 76 -1.09 -20.41 -1.63
N PRO A 77 -2.02 -21.29 -2.03
CA PRO A 77 -2.83 -21.05 -3.22
C PRO A 77 -3.73 -19.81 -3.03
N ALA A 78 -4.14 -19.21 -4.15
CA ALA A 78 -5.12 -18.13 -4.15
C ALA A 78 -6.45 -18.60 -3.51
N LEU A 79 -6.97 -17.82 -2.58
CA LEU A 79 -8.23 -18.09 -1.87
C LEU A 79 -9.45 -17.48 -2.58
N GLY A 80 -9.22 -16.75 -3.67
CA GLY A 80 -10.23 -15.98 -4.39
C GLY A 80 -10.04 -14.48 -4.17
N PRO A 81 -11.01 -13.65 -4.61
CA PRO A 81 -10.89 -12.21 -4.48
C PRO A 81 -10.95 -11.75 -3.02
N VAL A 82 -10.14 -10.75 -2.68
CA VAL A 82 -10.22 -10.06 -1.39
C VAL A 82 -11.58 -9.39 -1.22
N GLU A 83 -12.13 -9.46 0.00
CA GLU A 83 -13.40 -8.82 0.32
C GLU A 83 -13.21 -7.30 0.37
N PHE A 84 -14.03 -6.58 -0.41
CA PHE A 84 -13.88 -5.16 -0.65
C PHE A 84 -14.11 -4.31 0.60
N HIS A 85 -15.16 -4.57 1.37
CA HIS A 85 -15.51 -3.76 2.52
C HIS A 85 -14.44 -3.89 3.61
N TRP A 86 -14.02 -5.12 3.90
CA TRP A 86 -12.94 -5.44 4.81
C TRP A 86 -11.66 -4.73 4.39
N LEU A 87 -11.23 -4.85 3.12
CA LEU A 87 -10.00 -4.21 2.66
C LEU A 87 -10.06 -2.69 2.80
N ARG A 88 -11.20 -2.09 2.43
CA ARG A 88 -11.44 -0.65 2.55
C ARG A 88 -11.37 -0.20 4.02
N HIS A 89 -12.00 -0.94 4.94
CA HIS A 89 -11.98 -0.63 6.37
C HIS A 89 -10.60 -0.83 6.98
N ALA A 90 -9.93 -1.95 6.71
CA ALA A 90 -8.59 -2.22 7.20
C ALA A 90 -7.59 -1.15 6.73
N TRP A 91 -7.66 -0.74 5.48
CA TRP A 91 -6.81 0.32 4.94
C TRP A 91 -7.08 1.68 5.60
N LEU A 92 -8.35 2.01 5.83
CA LEU A 92 -8.77 3.20 6.58
C LEU A 92 -8.22 3.21 8.01
N ASP A 93 -8.32 2.08 8.69
CA ASP A 93 -7.88 1.93 10.07
C ASP A 93 -6.36 2.03 10.18
N ALA A 94 -5.61 1.35 9.31
CA ALA A 94 -4.15 1.46 9.23
C ALA A 94 -3.70 2.91 8.99
N GLN A 95 -4.38 3.58 8.06
CA GLN A 95 -4.16 4.99 7.76
C GLN A 95 -4.36 5.90 8.99
N ASN A 96 -5.38 5.64 9.80
CA ASN A 96 -5.67 6.43 11.00
C ASN A 96 -4.74 6.09 12.17
N ALA A 97 -4.38 4.82 12.34
CA ALA A 97 -3.49 4.36 13.39
C ALA A 97 -2.04 4.81 13.17
N HIS A 98 -1.59 4.81 11.90
CA HIS A 98 -0.21 5.10 11.52
C HIS A 98 -0.13 6.22 10.47
N PRO A 99 -0.54 7.46 10.79
CA PRO A 99 -0.57 8.58 9.84
C PRO A 99 0.82 8.97 9.29
N GLU A 100 1.90 8.58 9.97
CA GLU A 100 3.26 8.83 9.51
C GLU A 100 3.78 7.77 8.54
N ALA A 101 3.29 6.53 8.65
CA ALA A 101 3.57 5.46 7.70
C ALA A 101 2.73 5.63 6.43
N HIS A 102 1.48 6.08 6.59
CA HIS A 102 0.52 6.26 5.50
C HIS A 102 0.12 7.73 5.35
N ARG A 103 0.95 8.48 4.63
CA ARG A 103 0.86 9.94 4.53
C ARG A 103 0.03 10.39 3.33
N LEU A 104 -0.10 9.53 2.32
CA LEU A 104 -0.92 9.80 1.13
C LEU A 104 -2.38 9.44 1.43
N ARG A 105 -3.25 10.45 1.51
CA ARG A 105 -4.69 10.29 1.74
C ARG A 105 -5.43 10.42 0.43
N ARG A 106 -5.69 9.30 -0.23
CA ARG A 106 -6.44 9.26 -1.49
C ARG A 106 -7.95 9.28 -1.27
N PHE A 107 -8.71 9.80 -2.24
CA PHE A 107 -10.17 9.70 -2.23
C PHE A 107 -10.57 8.24 -2.23
N TYR A 108 -11.37 7.87 -1.24
CA TYR A 108 -11.76 6.48 -1.00
C TYR A 108 -12.38 5.88 -2.26
N PRO A 109 -11.73 4.88 -2.87
CA PRO A 109 -12.22 4.28 -4.09
C PRO A 109 -13.55 3.54 -3.85
N VAL A 110 -14.37 3.49 -4.90
CA VAL A 110 -15.75 2.95 -4.83
C VAL A 110 -15.81 1.50 -5.28
N THR A 111 -14.77 1.01 -5.96
CA THR A 111 -14.66 -0.40 -6.38
C THR A 111 -13.46 -1.11 -5.75
N ARG A 112 -13.51 -2.44 -5.72
CA ARG A 112 -12.39 -3.29 -5.28
C ARG A 112 -11.12 -3.01 -6.10
N ASP A 113 -11.24 -2.95 -7.41
CA ASP A 113 -10.09 -2.82 -8.30
C ASP A 113 -9.41 -1.45 -8.11
N GLU A 114 -10.19 -0.40 -7.89
CA GLU A 114 -9.65 0.92 -7.52
C GLU A 114 -8.99 0.92 -6.13
N VAL A 115 -9.54 0.21 -5.12
CA VAL A 115 -8.87 0.05 -3.80
C VAL A 115 -7.53 -0.64 -3.98
N VAL A 116 -7.50 -1.77 -4.69
CA VAL A 116 -6.29 -2.55 -4.90
C VAL A 116 -5.26 -1.73 -5.66
N SER A 117 -5.62 -1.12 -6.80
CA SER A 117 -4.70 -0.27 -7.56
C SER A 117 -4.17 0.89 -6.71
N GLY A 118 -5.07 1.59 -6.00
CA GLY A 118 -4.72 2.72 -5.15
C GLY A 118 -3.80 2.33 -3.99
N LEU A 119 -3.98 1.14 -3.41
CA LEU A 119 -3.17 0.60 -2.32
C LEU A 119 -1.74 0.31 -2.80
N PHE A 120 -1.60 -0.42 -3.91
CA PHE A 120 -0.30 -0.75 -4.50
C PHE A 120 0.49 0.49 -4.89
N GLU A 121 -0.16 1.46 -5.54
CA GLU A 121 0.48 2.73 -5.90
C GLU A 121 0.91 3.50 -4.66
N THR A 122 0.03 3.64 -3.66
CA THR A 122 0.32 4.37 -2.41
C THR A 122 1.52 3.79 -1.69
N LEU A 123 1.52 2.48 -1.45
CA LEU A 123 2.60 1.83 -0.70
C LEU A 123 3.92 1.83 -1.48
N ALA A 124 3.88 1.70 -2.82
CA ALA A 124 5.08 1.81 -3.65
C ALA A 124 5.72 3.20 -3.55
N LEU A 125 4.89 4.26 -3.57
CA LEU A 125 5.31 5.64 -3.41
C LEU A 125 5.89 5.91 -2.01
N GLU A 126 5.25 5.40 -0.96
CA GLU A 126 5.67 5.62 0.44
C GLU A 126 6.99 4.90 0.76
N ARG A 127 7.21 3.70 0.20
CA ARG A 127 8.49 2.99 0.30
C ARG A 127 9.62 3.66 -0.49
N GLY A 128 9.31 4.62 -1.37
CA GLY A 128 10.28 5.26 -2.25
C GLY A 128 10.81 4.34 -3.36
N THR A 129 10.01 3.35 -3.76
CA THR A 129 10.35 2.48 -4.89
C THR A 129 10.16 3.30 -6.17
N GLU A 130 11.12 3.24 -7.11
CA GLU A 130 11.02 3.97 -8.38
C GLU A 130 9.74 3.59 -9.13
N PRO A 131 8.79 4.51 -9.35
CA PRO A 131 7.70 4.25 -10.27
C PRO A 131 8.26 4.26 -11.69
N ALA A 132 7.82 3.28 -12.50
CA ALA A 132 8.23 3.13 -13.90
C ALA A 132 7.84 4.32 -14.81
N ALA A 133 7.11 5.32 -14.31
CA ALA A 133 6.81 6.54 -15.03
C ALA A 133 6.64 7.74 -14.09
N GLY A 134 7.45 8.79 -14.29
CA GLY A 134 7.22 10.12 -13.71
C GLY A 134 8.08 10.46 -12.48
N ALA A 135 8.44 11.75 -12.36
CA ALA A 135 9.02 12.31 -11.15
C ALA A 135 7.92 12.99 -10.34
N TRP A 136 8.07 13.03 -9.02
CA TRP A 136 7.25 13.89 -8.19
C TRP A 136 7.38 15.34 -8.65
N SER A 137 6.30 16.09 -8.57
CA SER A 137 6.34 17.54 -8.80
C SER A 137 5.67 18.30 -7.68
N LEU A 138 6.25 19.46 -7.35
CA LEU A 138 5.80 20.38 -6.35
C LEU A 138 5.62 21.75 -7.00
N ASP A 139 4.40 22.22 -7.02
CA ASP A 139 4.02 23.57 -7.42
C ASP A 139 3.78 24.40 -6.14
N ILE A 140 4.45 25.56 -6.06
CA ILE A 140 4.18 26.56 -5.03
C ILE A 140 3.95 27.88 -5.77
N ASP A 141 2.74 28.45 -5.62
CA ASP A 141 2.35 29.72 -6.25
C ASP A 141 2.62 29.76 -7.78
N GLY A 142 2.39 28.66 -8.48
CA GLY A 142 2.57 28.54 -9.93
C GLY A 142 4.00 28.21 -10.37
N LEU A 143 4.93 28.06 -9.42
CA LEU A 143 6.31 27.65 -9.70
C LEU A 143 6.45 26.14 -9.49
N ALA A 144 6.34 25.40 -10.59
CA ALA A 144 6.52 23.95 -10.60
C ALA A 144 8.00 23.55 -10.54
N SER A 145 8.32 22.63 -9.65
CA SER A 145 9.65 22.04 -9.48
C SER A 145 9.55 20.51 -9.42
N ARG A 146 10.59 19.80 -9.89
CA ARG A 146 10.65 18.34 -9.80
C ARG A 146 11.32 17.90 -8.50
N ALA A 147 10.89 16.75 -7.98
CA ALA A 147 11.47 16.07 -6.83
C ALA A 147 11.61 14.58 -7.13
N SER A 148 12.60 13.95 -6.51
CA SER A 148 12.89 12.53 -6.66
C SER A 148 11.97 11.65 -5.81
N ASN A 149 11.55 12.13 -4.64
CA ASN A 149 10.72 11.40 -3.69
C ASN A 149 9.93 12.34 -2.76
N ILE A 150 9.07 11.75 -1.93
CA ILE A 150 8.24 12.48 -0.97
C ILE A 150 9.07 13.17 0.13
N GLN A 151 10.22 12.61 0.53
CA GLN A 151 11.10 13.18 1.54
C GLN A 151 11.77 14.48 1.05
N GLU A 152 12.05 14.58 -0.24
CA GLU A 152 12.52 15.82 -0.85
C GLU A 152 11.42 16.89 -0.86
N ILE A 153 10.18 16.51 -1.15
CA ILE A 153 9.03 17.42 -1.05
C ILE A 153 8.88 17.92 0.39
N ASP A 154 8.98 17.03 1.39
CA ASP A 154 8.92 17.40 2.80
C ASP A 154 9.94 18.47 3.17
N ARG A 155 11.21 18.27 2.78
CA ARG A 155 12.28 19.22 3.08
C ARG A 155 12.01 20.60 2.47
N ARG A 156 11.41 20.64 1.27
CA ARG A 156 11.03 21.90 0.60
C ARG A 156 9.84 22.55 1.29
N LEU A 157 8.83 21.78 1.67
CA LEU A 157 7.62 22.27 2.35
C LEU A 157 7.85 22.63 3.82
N ALA A 158 8.84 22.03 4.49
CA ALA A 158 9.18 22.32 5.88
C ALA A 158 9.54 23.80 6.10
N ARG A 159 10.08 24.47 5.08
CA ARG A 159 10.46 25.89 5.09
C ARG A 159 9.31 26.84 4.75
N GLN A 160 8.14 26.32 4.41
CA GLN A 160 7.00 27.12 3.96
C GLN A 160 6.01 27.34 5.10
N ASP A 161 5.62 28.59 5.37
CA ASP A 161 4.63 28.88 6.41
C ASP A 161 3.22 28.48 6.00
N ARG A 162 2.89 28.62 4.70
CA ARG A 162 1.55 28.40 4.14
C ARG A 162 1.54 27.26 3.13
N LEU A 163 1.16 26.06 3.60
CA LEU A 163 1.03 24.89 2.72
C LEU A 163 -0.20 24.92 1.79
N GLN A 164 -1.17 25.80 2.04
CA GLN A 164 -2.45 25.85 1.32
C GLN A 164 -2.29 26.19 -0.17
N GLN A 165 -1.21 26.89 -0.52
CA GLN A 165 -0.87 27.27 -1.89
C GLN A 165 -0.06 26.19 -2.62
N ALA A 166 0.50 25.23 -1.90
CA ALA A 166 1.28 24.16 -2.50
C ALA A 166 0.37 23.09 -3.13
N ARG A 167 0.80 22.55 -4.26
CA ARG A 167 0.23 21.36 -4.90
C ARG A 167 1.34 20.38 -5.17
N VAL A 168 1.11 19.13 -4.81
CA VAL A 168 2.05 18.05 -5.03
C VAL A 168 1.42 17.07 -6.00
N LYS A 169 2.12 16.69 -7.06
CA LYS A 169 1.65 15.68 -7.99
C LYS A 169 2.59 14.49 -7.96
N ASP A 170 2.02 13.31 -7.76
CA ASP A 170 2.78 12.06 -7.73
C ASP A 170 3.07 11.53 -9.16
N PRO A 171 3.98 10.55 -9.28
CA PRO A 171 4.29 9.90 -10.55
C PRO A 171 3.10 9.25 -11.28
N PHE A 172 2.06 8.81 -10.56
CA PHE A 172 0.84 8.25 -11.13
C PHE A 172 -0.15 9.34 -11.59
N GLY A 173 0.16 10.61 -11.31
CA GLY A 173 -0.57 11.77 -11.78
C GLY A 173 -1.57 12.33 -10.78
N HIS A 174 -1.70 11.74 -9.60
CA HIS A 174 -2.61 12.21 -8.55
C HIS A 174 -2.08 13.51 -7.94
N ILE A 175 -2.99 14.43 -7.62
CA ILE A 175 -2.66 15.76 -7.10
C ILE A 175 -3.10 15.85 -5.64
N TYR A 176 -2.24 16.38 -4.79
CA TYR A 176 -2.43 16.46 -3.36
C TYR A 176 -2.26 17.90 -2.86
N ARG A 177 -3.07 18.23 -1.85
CA ARG A 177 -2.90 19.37 -0.97
C ARG A 177 -2.14 18.92 0.28
N PRO A 178 -0.92 19.42 0.53
CA PRO A 178 -0.21 19.14 1.77
C PRO A 178 -0.89 19.83 2.96
N ALA A 179 -0.98 19.11 4.07
CA ALA A 179 -1.56 19.58 5.33
C ALA A 179 -0.66 19.17 6.50
N ARG A 180 -0.41 20.10 7.42
CA ARG A 180 0.34 19.78 8.65
C ARG A 180 -0.55 18.97 9.57
N HIS A 181 -0.06 17.80 9.96
CA HIS A 181 -0.66 16.96 10.98
C HIS A 181 0.15 17.07 12.27
N PRO A 182 -0.41 17.65 13.34
CA PRO A 182 0.30 17.77 14.61
C PRO A 182 0.51 16.37 15.22
N LYS A 183 1.75 16.05 15.63
CA LYS A 183 2.04 14.80 16.36
C LYS A 183 1.50 14.82 17.79
N HIS A 184 1.53 15.98 18.43
CA HIS A 184 1.03 16.18 19.78
C HIS A 184 0.55 17.62 19.95
N ARG A 185 -0.48 17.85 20.78
CA ARG A 185 -1.01 19.20 21.06
C ARG A 185 0.04 20.16 21.67
N TYR A 186 1.12 19.62 22.20
CA TYR A 186 2.21 20.36 22.86
C TYR A 186 3.47 20.53 21.99
N LEU A 187 3.52 19.93 20.80
CA LEU A 187 4.64 20.14 19.88
C LEU A 187 4.36 21.39 19.01
N PRO A 188 5.40 22.18 18.69
CA PRO A 188 5.27 23.27 17.72
C PRO A 188 4.71 22.74 16.40
N ALA A 189 3.93 23.56 15.67
CA ALA A 189 3.35 23.17 14.39
C ALA A 189 4.38 22.73 13.34
N ALA A 190 5.64 23.15 13.48
CA ALA A 190 6.77 22.73 12.66
C ALA A 190 7.32 21.31 12.99
N GLY A 191 6.95 20.73 14.15
CA GLY A 191 7.31 19.37 14.56
C GLY A 191 6.30 18.29 14.16
N GLY A 192 5.27 18.66 13.39
CA GLY A 192 4.27 17.73 12.85
C GLY A 192 4.74 17.04 11.56
N SER A 193 4.05 15.97 11.17
CA SER A 193 4.21 15.35 9.84
C SER A 193 3.37 16.10 8.80
N ILE A 194 3.72 15.99 7.51
CA ILE A 194 2.89 16.49 6.43
C ILE A 194 2.08 15.32 5.88
N LEU A 195 0.76 15.44 5.90
CA LEU A 195 -0.16 14.57 5.16
C LEU A 195 -0.43 15.17 3.80
N TYR A 196 -0.61 14.32 2.80
CA TYR A 196 -0.91 14.71 1.43
C TYR A 196 -2.33 14.28 1.13
N ILE A 197 -3.26 15.22 1.20
CA ILE A 197 -4.68 14.96 0.98
C ILE A 197 -4.96 15.15 -0.49
N GLU A 198 -5.40 14.10 -1.17
CA GLU A 198 -5.72 14.17 -2.59
C GLU A 198 -6.72 15.30 -2.84
N ILE A 199 -6.63 15.92 -4.02
CA ILE A 199 -7.65 16.82 -4.57
C ILE A 199 -8.30 16.05 -5.71
N PRO A 200 -9.62 15.81 -5.70
CA PRO A 200 -10.23 15.02 -6.74
C PRO A 200 -10.05 15.84 -8.01
N ALA A 201 -9.67 15.18 -9.10
CA ALA A 201 -9.87 15.79 -10.39
C ALA A 201 -11.35 16.19 -10.43
N GLN A 202 -11.65 17.49 -10.50
CA GLN A 202 -13.04 17.92 -10.71
C GLN A 202 -13.51 17.11 -11.91
N ALA A 203 -14.51 16.24 -11.69
CA ALA A 203 -15.13 15.51 -12.77
C ALA A 203 -15.46 16.56 -13.81
N ALA A 204 -14.80 16.49 -14.97
CA ALA A 204 -15.06 17.40 -16.07
C ALA A 204 -16.56 17.29 -16.32
N ALA A 205 -17.30 18.33 -15.92
CA ALA A 205 -18.72 18.39 -16.15
C ALA A 205 -18.90 18.39 -17.67
N HIS A 206 -19.33 17.25 -18.19
CA HIS A 206 -19.80 17.05 -19.55
C HIS A 206 -21.24 16.59 -19.48
#